data_AF-A0A961RWL0-F1
#
_entry.id   AF-A0A961RWL0-F1
#
_cell.length_a   1.000
_cell.length_b   1.000
_cell.length_c   1.000
_cell.angle_alpha   90.00
_cell.angle_beta   90.00
_cell.angle_gamma   90.00
#
_symmetry.space_group_name_H-M   'P 1'
#
loop_
_entity.id
_entity.type
_entity.pdbx_description
1 polymer ?
#
loop_
_entity_poly.entity_id
_entity_poly.type
_entity_poly.pdbx_seq_one_letter_code
_entity_poly.pdbx_strand_id
1 'polypeptide(L)'
;PDREFLDVAASVDMAWLPYYENGQDGSGIASICLDASPRVVCSASFAFDQLFKLVEYRNVSRFDIGNSIELAHKTLLHINDKPPQRPYGDESVYTIRSQVDTYVKELTGAPVGDPAPVSDRKAG
;
A
#
# COMPACT_ATOMS: atom_id res chain seq x y z
N PRO A 1 12.65 -9.00 1.99
CA PRO A 1 11.47 -9.82 2.34
C PRO A 1 11.69 -11.27 1.93
N ASP A 2 11.36 -12.21 2.82
CA ASP A 2 11.45 -13.63 2.54
C ASP A 2 10.40 -13.99 1.48
N ARG A 3 10.83 -14.73 0.45
CA ARG A 3 9.99 -15.09 -0.71
C ARG A 3 8.68 -15.75 -0.29
N GLU A 4 8.73 -16.54 0.77
CA GLU A 4 7.59 -17.22 1.38
C GLU A 4 6.49 -16.23 1.81
N PHE A 5 6.85 -15.09 2.37
CA PHE A 5 5.86 -14.09 2.78
C PHE A 5 5.13 -13.48 1.57
N LEU A 6 5.87 -13.19 0.50
CA LEU A 6 5.30 -12.66 -0.75
C LEU A 6 4.36 -13.68 -1.39
N ASP A 7 4.76 -14.95 -1.42
CA ASP A 7 3.95 -16.03 -1.97
C ASP A 7 2.62 -16.17 -1.19
N VAL A 8 2.68 -16.12 0.15
CA VAL A 8 1.48 -16.15 1.00
C VAL A 8 0.61 -14.92 0.74
N ALA A 9 1.17 -13.70 0.81
CA ALA A 9 0.42 -12.46 0.62
C ALA A 9 -0.26 -12.36 -0.76
N ALA A 10 0.35 -12.93 -1.79
CA ALA A 10 -0.20 -12.97 -3.14
C ALA A 10 -1.25 -14.08 -3.36
N SER A 11 -1.26 -15.12 -2.51
CA SER A 11 -2.14 -16.29 -2.64
C SER A 11 -3.48 -16.18 -1.92
N VAL A 12 -3.63 -15.22 -1.00
CA VAL A 12 -4.85 -15.03 -0.22
C VAL A 12 -5.86 -14.13 -0.93
N ASP A 13 -7.15 -14.34 -0.66
CA ASP A 13 -8.21 -13.45 -1.14
C ASP A 13 -8.28 -12.13 -0.36
N MET A 14 -7.77 -12.15 0.87
CA MET A 14 -7.87 -11.07 1.83
C MET A 14 -6.75 -11.16 2.89
N ALA A 15 -6.18 -10.01 3.25
CA ALA A 15 -5.22 -9.87 4.33
C ALA A 15 -5.81 -9.01 5.47
N TRP A 16 -5.56 -9.41 6.70
CA TRP A 16 -5.95 -8.67 7.90
C TRP A 16 -4.72 -8.17 8.63
N LEU A 17 -4.69 -6.87 8.94
CA LEU A 17 -3.58 -6.19 9.63
C LEU A 17 -4.10 -5.53 10.93
N PRO A 18 -4.39 -6.32 11.98
CA PRO A 18 -4.97 -5.84 13.24
C PRO A 18 -3.89 -5.29 14.18
N TYR A 19 -3.27 -4.17 13.81
CA TYR A 19 -2.13 -3.64 14.56
C TYR A 19 -2.60 -2.69 15.66
N TYR A 20 -2.05 -2.86 16.87
CA TYR A 20 -2.08 -1.83 17.88
C TYR A 20 -1.04 -0.76 17.56
N GLU A 21 -1.32 0.47 17.98
CA GLU A 21 -0.36 1.57 17.88
C GLU A 21 0.86 1.25 18.77
N ASN A 22 2.05 1.35 18.19
CA ASN A 22 3.31 1.02 18.84
C ASN A 22 4.41 2.07 18.56
N GLY A 23 4.04 3.24 18.04
CA GLY A 23 4.96 4.33 17.72
C GLY A 23 5.73 4.11 16.43
N GLN A 24 5.23 3.26 15.53
CA GLN A 24 5.80 3.09 14.19
C GLN A 24 5.22 4.13 13.23
N ASP A 25 6.09 4.68 12.38
CA ASP A 25 5.69 5.66 11.34
C ASP A 25 5.32 5.00 10.00
N GLY A 26 5.38 3.66 9.92
CA GLY A 26 5.05 2.93 8.71
C GLY A 26 5.05 1.41 8.90
N SER A 27 4.56 0.69 7.88
CA SER A 27 4.50 -0.77 7.89
C SER A 27 4.87 -1.36 6.53
N GLY A 28 6.05 -1.99 6.45
CA GLY A 28 6.48 -2.68 5.22
C GLY A 28 5.65 -3.93 4.92
N ILE A 29 5.07 -4.57 5.93
CA ILE A 29 4.11 -5.66 5.73
C ILE A 29 2.85 -5.13 5.05
N ALA A 30 2.37 -3.96 5.48
CA ALA A 30 1.18 -3.37 4.88
C ALA A 30 1.39 -2.98 3.42
N SER A 31 2.53 -2.37 3.06
CA SER A 31 2.81 -2.07 1.66
C SER A 31 2.79 -3.32 0.80
N ILE A 32 3.40 -4.42 1.27
CA ILE A 32 3.37 -5.71 0.55
C ILE A 32 1.94 -6.23 0.39
N CYS A 33 1.15 -6.27 1.47
CA CYS A 33 -0.23 -6.76 1.39
C CYS A 33 -1.11 -5.86 0.52
N LEU A 34 -0.91 -4.55 0.54
CA LEU A 34 -1.65 -3.60 -0.30
C LEU A 34 -1.33 -3.77 -1.78
N ASP A 35 -0.12 -4.17 -2.13
CA ASP A 35 0.27 -4.44 -3.52
C ASP A 35 -0.11 -5.85 -3.99
N ALA A 36 -0.02 -6.84 -3.10
CA ALA A 36 -0.15 -8.25 -3.46
C ALA A 36 -1.54 -8.82 -3.20
N SER A 37 -2.21 -8.45 -2.11
CA SER A 37 -3.48 -9.06 -1.71
C SER A 37 -4.66 -8.33 -2.38
N PRO A 38 -5.67 -9.04 -2.91
CA PRO A 38 -6.85 -8.42 -3.52
C PRO A 38 -7.65 -7.53 -2.59
N ARG A 39 -7.59 -7.77 -1.27
CA ARG A 39 -8.31 -7.03 -0.25
C ARG A 39 -7.45 -6.94 1.01
N VAL A 40 -7.46 -5.78 1.65
CA VAL A 40 -6.77 -5.56 2.92
C VAL A 40 -7.73 -4.91 3.90
N VAL A 41 -7.87 -5.49 5.09
CA VAL A 41 -8.53 -4.83 6.22
C VAL A 41 -7.51 -4.55 7.30
N CYS A 42 -7.28 -3.28 7.59
CA CYS A 42 -6.25 -2.83 8.53
C CYS A 42 -6.83 -1.96 9.64
N SER A 43 -6.25 -2.02 10.83
CA SER A 43 -6.71 -1.21 11.95
C SER A 43 -6.52 0.29 11.68
N ALA A 44 -7.34 1.17 12.25
CA ALA A 44 -7.13 2.60 12.23
C ALA A 44 -5.93 2.94 13.13
N SER A 45 -4.73 3.03 12.54
CA SER A 45 -3.48 3.37 13.21
C SER A 45 -2.68 4.42 12.44
N PHE A 46 -1.80 5.11 13.16
CA PHE A 46 -0.98 6.20 12.63
C PHE A 46 -0.02 5.72 11.54
N ALA A 47 0.62 4.56 11.74
CA ALA A 47 1.52 3.96 10.75
C ALA A 47 0.86 3.80 9.37
N PHE A 48 -0.40 3.38 9.35
CA PHE A 48 -1.15 3.24 8.10
C PHE A 48 -1.66 4.58 7.56
N ASP A 49 -2.01 5.52 8.43
CA ASP A 49 -2.38 6.87 7.99
C ASP A 49 -1.21 7.57 7.28
N GLN A 50 0.03 7.37 7.75
CA GLN A 50 1.21 7.87 7.04
C GLN A 50 1.40 7.19 5.69
N LEU A 51 1.22 5.86 5.62
CA LEU A 51 1.32 5.10 4.38
C LEU A 51 0.30 5.60 3.33
N PHE A 52 -0.94 5.86 3.73
CA PHE A 52 -2.00 6.30 2.81
C PHE A 52 -1.87 7.75 2.34
N LYS A 53 -0.99 8.55 2.97
CA LYS A 53 -0.62 9.87 2.41
C LYS A 53 0.28 9.76 1.18
N LEU A 54 0.97 8.63 1.02
CA LEU A 54 1.91 8.42 -0.08
C LEU A 54 1.22 7.87 -1.32
N VAL A 55 0.29 6.93 -1.14
CA VAL A 55 -0.41 6.23 -2.21
C VAL A 55 -1.86 6.00 -1.80
N GLU A 56 -2.78 6.31 -2.72
CA GLU A 56 -4.18 5.93 -2.59
C GLU A 56 -4.37 4.48 -3.06
N TYR A 57 -4.94 3.64 -2.20
CA TYR A 57 -5.21 2.24 -2.49
C TYR A 57 -6.71 1.98 -2.61
N ARG A 58 -7.11 1.21 -3.63
CA ARG A 58 -8.51 0.85 -3.89
C ARG A 58 -8.95 -0.50 -3.31
N ASN A 59 -8.04 -1.22 -2.68
CA ASN A 59 -8.27 -2.55 -2.12
C ASN A 59 -8.26 -2.57 -0.58
N VAL A 60 -8.37 -1.41 0.08
CA VAL A 60 -8.21 -1.31 1.53
C VAL A 60 -9.47 -0.83 2.24
N SER A 61 -9.71 -1.36 3.43
CA SER A 61 -10.71 -0.86 4.37
C SER A 61 -10.13 -0.79 5.78
N ARG A 62 -10.48 0.28 6.52
CA ARG A 62 -10.03 0.50 7.91
C ARG A 62 -10.95 -0.19 8.90
N PHE A 63 -10.55 -0.40 10.16
CA PHE A 63 -11.45 -0.76 11.28
C PHE A 63 -10.84 -0.35 12.62
N ASP A 64 -11.63 -0.19 13.68
CA ASP A 64 -11.07 0.15 14.99
C ASP A 64 -10.42 -1.07 15.66
N ILE A 65 -9.16 -0.94 16.10
CA ILE A 65 -8.45 -2.05 16.75
C ILE A 65 -9.19 -2.50 18.03
N GLY A 66 -9.40 -3.80 18.17
CA GLY A 66 -10.22 -4.40 19.23
C GLY A 66 -11.71 -4.48 18.93
N ASN A 67 -12.21 -3.83 17.87
CA ASN A 67 -13.59 -3.97 17.42
C ASN A 67 -13.76 -5.20 16.51
N SER A 68 -13.84 -6.38 17.14
CA SER A 68 -13.98 -7.65 16.42
C SER A 68 -15.27 -7.75 15.59
N ILE A 69 -16.34 -7.05 15.99
CA ILE A 69 -17.61 -7.05 15.26
C ILE A 69 -17.46 -6.29 13.94
N GLU A 70 -16.84 -5.12 13.98
CA GLU A 70 -16.56 -4.34 12.77
C GLU A 70 -15.63 -5.09 11.83
N LEU A 71 -14.57 -5.70 12.35
CA LEU A 71 -13.65 -6.54 11.59
C LEU A 71 -14.39 -7.68 10.87
N ALA A 72 -15.27 -8.39 11.59
CA ALA A 72 -16.06 -9.48 11.03
C ALA A 72 -17.04 -8.97 9.94
N HIS A 73 -17.75 -7.87 10.19
CA HIS A 73 -18.64 -7.27 9.19
C HIS A 73 -17.90 -6.84 7.92
N LYS A 74 -16.76 -6.16 8.05
CA LYS A 74 -15.96 -5.73 6.90
C LYS A 74 -15.38 -6.92 6.14
N THR A 75 -15.01 -7.97 6.86
CA THR A 75 -14.60 -9.24 6.24
C THR A 75 -15.70 -9.83 5.38
N LEU A 76 -16.91 -9.99 5.93
CA LEU A 76 -18.04 -10.56 5.22
C LEU A 76 -18.50 -9.71 4.04
N LEU A 77 -18.42 -8.38 4.16
CA LEU A 77 -18.69 -7.46 3.07
C LEU A 77 -17.71 -7.69 1.91
N HIS A 78 -16.41 -7.60 2.19
CA HIS A 78 -15.40 -7.59 1.15
C HIS A 78 -15.15 -8.97 0.53
N ILE A 79 -15.22 -10.06 1.30
CA ILE A 79 -14.94 -11.41 0.78
C ILE A 79 -15.95 -11.86 -0.29
N ASN A 80 -17.18 -11.36 -0.21
CA ASN A 80 -18.25 -11.67 -1.17
C ASN A 80 -18.27 -10.73 -2.38
N ASP A 81 -17.59 -9.58 -2.30
CA ASP A 81 -17.52 -8.61 -3.38
C ASP A 81 -16.56 -9.07 -4.49
N LYS A 82 -16.79 -8.60 -5.72
CA LYS A 82 -15.84 -8.82 -6.82
C LYS A 82 -14.50 -8.15 -6.47
N PRO A 83 -13.36 -8.86 -6.52
CA PRO A 83 -12.09 -8.26 -6.16
C PRO A 83 -11.73 -7.11 -7.11
N PRO A 84 -11.08 -6.03 -6.61
CA PRO A 84 -10.52 -5.01 -7.46
C PRO A 84 -9.50 -5.62 -8.42
N GLN A 85 -9.28 -4.95 -9.55
CA GLN A 85 -8.23 -5.34 -10.49
C GLN A 85 -6.89 -4.75 -10.04
N ARG A 86 -5.77 -5.37 -10.41
CA ARG A 86 -4.44 -4.79 -10.22
C ARG A 86 -4.15 -3.71 -11.28
N PRO A 87 -3.27 -2.73 -11.01
CA PRO A 87 -2.64 -2.46 -9.71
C PRO A 87 -3.66 -1.94 -8.69
N TYR A 88 -3.38 -2.09 -7.40
CA TYR A 88 -4.31 -1.65 -6.36
C TYR A 88 -4.00 -0.24 -5.85
N GLY A 89 -2.74 0.19 -5.91
CA GLY A 89 -2.32 1.57 -5.68
C GLY A 89 -2.12 2.35 -6.99
N ASP A 90 -2.12 3.67 -6.91
CA ASP A 90 -1.73 4.53 -8.02
C ASP A 90 -0.20 4.53 -8.22
N GLU A 91 0.26 3.75 -9.19
CA GLU A 91 1.68 3.61 -9.55
C GLU A 91 2.29 4.90 -10.14
N SER A 92 1.49 5.90 -10.52
CA SER A 92 1.98 7.17 -11.05
C SER A 92 2.45 8.14 -9.98
N VAL A 93 1.98 7.97 -8.74
CA VAL A 93 2.21 8.92 -7.63
C VAL A 93 3.49 8.59 -6.87
N TYR A 94 3.70 7.32 -6.55
CA TYR A 94 4.85 6.89 -5.76
C TYR A 94 5.61 5.77 -6.43
N THR A 95 6.85 6.05 -6.82
CA THR A 95 7.79 5.10 -7.39
C THR A 95 9.10 5.21 -6.63
N ILE A 96 9.97 4.19 -6.74
CA ILE A 96 11.35 4.28 -6.23
C ILE A 96 12.04 5.54 -6.76
N ARG A 97 11.72 5.95 -7.99
CA ARG A 97 12.26 7.18 -8.59
C ARG A 97 11.77 8.44 -7.88
N SER A 98 10.47 8.59 -7.66
CA SER A 98 9.93 9.76 -6.95
C SER A 98 10.37 9.79 -5.48
N GLN A 99 10.60 8.62 -4.86
CA GLN A 99 11.21 8.52 -3.54
C GLN A 99 12.65 9.06 -3.53
N VAL A 100 13.48 8.64 -4.48
CA VAL A 100 14.85 9.16 -4.64
C VAL A 100 14.86 10.67 -4.89
N ASP A 101 13.97 11.16 -5.76
CA ASP A 101 13.86 12.59 -6.06
C ASP A 101 13.49 13.40 -4.81
N THR A 102 12.62 12.87 -3.96
CA THR A 102 12.26 13.48 -2.67
C THR A 102 13.48 13.56 -1.74
N TYR A 103 14.25 12.47 -1.60
CA TYR A 103 15.46 12.48 -0.77
C TYR A 103 16.52 13.47 -1.28
N VAL A 104 16.75 13.52 -2.59
CA VAL A 104 17.69 14.47 -3.19
C VAL A 104 17.24 15.91 -2.89
N LYS A 105 15.95 16.21 -3.04
CA LYS A 105 15.39 17.53 -2.73
C LYS A 105 15.59 17.92 -1.26
N GLU A 106 15.28 17.02 -0.32
CA GLU A 106 15.42 17.31 1.11
C GLU A 106 16.88 17.46 1.55
N LEU A 107 17.79 16.66 1.00
CA LEU A 107 19.22 16.70 1.34
C LEU A 107 19.96 17.88 0.72
N THR A 108 19.57 18.31 -0.47
CA THR A 108 20.32 19.32 -1.25
C THR A 108 19.64 20.68 -1.32
N GLY A 109 18.34 20.77 -1.02
CA GLY A 109 17.53 21.97 -1.22
C GLY A 109 17.31 22.35 -2.69
N ALA A 110 17.78 21.55 -3.64
CA ALA A 110 17.67 21.83 -5.07
C ALA A 110 16.28 21.42 -5.61
N PRO A 111 15.70 22.17 -6.57
CA PRO A 111 14.48 21.76 -7.24
C PRO A 111 14.74 20.50 -8.08
N VAL A 112 13.81 19.55 -8.01
CA VAL A 112 13.82 18.32 -8.84
C VAL A 112 13.59 18.75 -10.29
N GLY A 113 14.52 18.41 -11.19
CA GLY A 113 14.34 18.66 -12.62
C GLY A 113 13.23 17.77 -13.17
N ASP A 114 12.40 18.31 -14.08
CA ASP A 114 11.28 17.58 -14.66
C ASP A 114 11.70 16.20 -15.17
N PRO A 115 10.90 15.15 -14.96
CA PRO A 115 11.19 13.85 -15.51
C PRO A 115 11.25 13.98 -17.04
N ALA A 116 12.38 13.59 -17.63
CA ALA A 116 12.51 13.51 -19.07
C ALA A 116 11.36 12.63 -19.61
N PRO A 117 10.64 13.07 -20.65
CA PRO A 117 9.54 12.30 -21.20
C PRO A 117 10.04 10.93 -21.61
N VAL A 118 9.29 9.88 -21.25
CA VAL A 118 9.58 8.51 -21.65
C VAL A 118 9.54 8.47 -23.17
N SER A 119 10.71 8.51 -23.80
CA SER A 119 10.81 8.40 -25.25
C SER A 119 10.37 7.00 -25.65
N ASP A 120 9.39 6.90 -26.54
CA ASP A 120 8.94 5.68 -27.19
C ASP A 120 10.15 4.78 -27.53
N ARG A 121 10.26 3.65 -26.84
CA ARG A 121 11.11 2.56 -27.33
C ARG A 121 10.47 2.07 -28.61
N LYS A 122 10.93 2.62 -29.75
CA LYS A 122 10.68 2.00 -31.04
C LYS A 122 11.17 0.56 -30.97
N ALA A 123 10.25 -0.36 -31.25
CA ALA A 123 10.54 -1.75 -31.53
C ALA A 123 11.65 -1.82 -32.60
N GLY A 124 12.70 -2.56 -32.27
CA GLY A 124 13.78 -2.97 -33.17
C GLY A 124 14.15 -4.39 -32.80
#